data_AF-A0AAV0TIQ3-F1
#
_entry.id   AF-A0AAV0TIQ3-F1
#
_cell.length_a   1.000
_cell.length_b   1.000
_cell.length_c   1.000
_cell.angle_alpha   90.00
_cell.angle_beta   90.00
_cell.angle_gamma   90.00
#
_symmetry.space_group_name_H-M   'P 1'
#
loop_
_entity.id
_entity.type
_entity.pdbx_description
1 polymer ?
#
loop_
_entity_poly.entity_id
_entity_poly.type
_entity_poly.pdbx_seq_one_letter_code
_entity_poly.pdbx_strand_id
1 'polypeptide(L)'
;MEGYLLVFSHERSAQVHYCVLEHGLLRCFDRPGGVLCKSVGLTRHRIRVQPLASDHSGLCPNRFAVHALEVRRNHQAGAFVAASKRETTHLFAAVTSQTMTTWANAIHNWRRHAFDDPTGSALSVPTALTTSKGLQHSVTRQRAALLESQRANLVNVANRFDVKLVSGKGGLRDVSIRKMSAYRFLNGSKFSRSSVAFRSWLPGMSSLRLSLPGR
;
A
#
# COMPACT_ATOMS: atom_id res chain seq x y z
N MET A 1 10.16 9.45 -2.61
CA MET A 1 9.42 9.62 -1.33
C MET A 1 10.15 8.84 -0.24
N GLU A 2 10.26 9.38 0.98
CA GLU A 2 10.97 8.72 2.08
C GLU A 2 10.35 9.02 3.46
N GLY A 3 10.65 8.18 4.44
CA GLY A 3 10.23 8.36 5.83
C GLY A 3 10.15 7.04 6.61
N TYR A 4 9.97 7.13 7.92
CA TYR A 4 9.81 5.94 8.75
C TYR A 4 8.40 5.33 8.65
N LEU A 5 8.34 4.00 8.68
CA LEU A 5 7.12 3.20 8.75
C LEU A 5 7.29 2.06 9.76
N LEU A 6 6.17 1.62 10.36
CA LEU A 6 6.11 0.31 11.01
C LEU A 6 5.97 -0.75 9.92
N VAL A 7 6.87 -1.73 9.90
CA VAL A 7 6.85 -2.87 8.99
C VAL A 7 6.48 -4.12 9.77
N PHE A 8 5.31 -4.69 9.50
CA PHE A 8 4.78 -5.81 10.26
C PHE A 8 5.31 -7.15 9.75
N SER A 9 5.71 -8.00 10.69
CA SER A 9 5.98 -9.43 10.47
C SER A 9 4.73 -10.27 10.74
N HIS A 10 3.96 -9.89 11.76
CA HIS A 10 2.66 -10.44 12.15
C HIS A 10 1.75 -9.30 12.59
N GLU A 11 0.45 -9.55 12.82
CA GLU A 11 -0.54 -8.50 13.13
C GLU A 11 -0.16 -7.56 14.27
N ARG A 12 0.50 -8.08 15.32
CA ARG A 12 0.94 -7.31 16.50
C ARG A 12 2.46 -7.32 16.69
N SER A 13 3.23 -7.55 15.63
CA SER A 13 4.71 -7.53 15.71
C SER A 13 5.31 -6.80 14.53
N ALA A 14 6.03 -5.72 14.80
CA ALA A 14 6.55 -4.83 13.77
C ALA A 14 7.97 -4.34 14.09
N GLN A 15 8.61 -3.73 13.09
CA GLN A 15 9.88 -3.03 13.20
C GLN A 15 9.71 -1.62 12.67
N VAL A 16 10.38 -0.64 13.28
CA VAL A 16 10.44 0.73 12.74
C VAL A 16 11.56 0.77 11.72
N HIS A 17 11.22 0.92 10.45
CA HIS A 17 12.20 1.01 9.37
C HIS A 17 12.09 2.34 8.64
N TYR A 18 13.24 2.82 8.21
CA TYR A 18 13.35 3.92 7.28
C TYR A 18 13.06 3.42 5.87
N CYS A 19 11.95 3.83 5.26
CA CYS A 19 11.57 3.37 3.93
C CYS A 19 11.73 4.47 2.87
N VAL A 20 12.13 4.06 1.68
CA VAL A 20 12.35 4.91 0.50
C VAL A 20 11.65 4.26 -0.69
N LEU A 21 10.81 5.04 -1.35
CA LEU A 21 10.19 4.71 -2.62
C LEU A 21 10.92 5.45 -3.74
N GLU A 22 11.62 4.70 -4.57
CA GLU A 22 12.44 5.20 -5.68
C GLU A 22 12.62 4.11 -6.75
N HIS A 23 12.79 4.50 -8.02
CA HIS A 23 13.14 3.59 -9.12
C HIS A 23 12.24 2.33 -9.25
N GLY A 24 10.95 2.45 -8.90
CA GLY A 24 10.01 1.33 -8.92
C GLY A 24 10.25 0.27 -7.84
N LEU A 25 10.88 0.66 -6.73
CA LEU A 25 11.16 -0.16 -5.56
C LEU A 25 10.78 0.56 -4.28
N LEU A 26 10.15 -0.16 -3.35
CA LEU A 26 10.01 0.28 -1.96
C LEU A 26 11.07 -0.46 -1.13
N ARG A 27 12.11 0.25 -0.71
CA ARG A 27 13.22 -0.26 0.10
C ARG A 27 13.06 0.20 1.53
N CYS A 28 13.32 -0.68 2.50
CA CYS A 28 13.27 -0.35 3.92
C CYS A 28 14.58 -0.75 4.59
N PHE A 29 15.13 0.20 5.32
CA PHE A 29 16.41 0.15 6.01
C PHE A 29 16.20 0.26 7.53
N ASP A 30 17.16 -0.20 8.32
CA ASP A 30 17.15 -0.02 9.77
C ASP A 30 17.21 1.46 10.18
N ARG A 31 17.95 2.28 9.43
CA ARG A 31 18.10 3.73 9.57
C ARG A 31 18.45 4.40 8.23
N PRO A 32 18.37 5.73 8.11
CA PRO A 32 18.88 6.45 6.95
C PRO A 32 20.36 6.10 6.68
N GLY A 33 20.67 5.68 5.45
CA GLY A 33 22.02 5.23 5.07
C GLY A 33 22.46 3.92 5.74
N GLY A 34 21.53 3.19 6.35
CA GLY A 34 21.80 1.93 7.04
C GLY A 34 21.69 0.70 6.15
N VAL A 35 21.50 -0.47 6.78
CA VAL A 35 21.43 -1.77 6.12
C VAL A 35 20.04 -1.99 5.54
N LEU A 36 19.98 -2.51 4.31
CA LEU A 36 18.72 -2.88 3.67
C LEU A 36 18.10 -4.09 4.40
N CYS A 37 16.92 -3.90 4.98
CA CYS A 37 16.18 -4.94 5.69
C CYS A 37 15.14 -5.62 4.79
N LYS A 38 14.47 -4.85 3.93
CA LYS A 38 13.38 -5.34 3.06
C LYS A 38 13.32 -4.56 1.76
N SER A 39 12.95 -5.24 0.68
CA SER A 39 12.71 -4.63 -0.63
C SER A 39 11.44 -5.19 -1.24
N VAL A 40 10.61 -4.33 -1.83
CA VAL A 40 9.39 -4.69 -2.55
C VAL A 40 9.51 -4.22 -3.99
N GLY A 41 9.45 -5.18 -4.91
CA GLY A 41 9.40 -4.94 -6.35
C GLY A 41 8.08 -4.32 -6.77
N LEU A 42 8.10 -3.13 -7.36
CA LEU A 42 6.91 -2.52 -7.97
C LEU A 42 6.92 -2.72 -9.50
N THR A 43 8.09 -2.55 -10.12
CA THR A 43 8.31 -2.82 -11.54
C THR A 43 8.13 -4.30 -11.86
N ARG A 44 7.46 -4.61 -12.98
CA ARG A 44 7.06 -5.98 -13.34
C ARG A 44 6.22 -6.68 -12.26
N HIS A 45 5.47 -5.91 -11.47
CA HIS A 45 4.46 -6.44 -10.55
C HIS A 45 3.11 -5.77 -10.80
N ARG A 46 2.03 -6.53 -10.60
CA ARG A 46 0.69 -5.97 -10.37
C ARG A 46 0.62 -5.56 -8.90
N ILE A 47 0.38 -4.27 -8.66
CA ILE A 47 0.38 -3.69 -7.32
C ILE A 47 -1.04 -3.31 -6.94
N ARG A 48 -1.49 -3.79 -5.77
CA ARG A 48 -2.72 -3.33 -5.11
C ARG A 48 -2.34 -2.79 -3.75
N VAL A 49 -2.82 -1.58 -3.44
CA VAL A 49 -2.64 -0.97 -2.13
C VAL A 49 -4.01 -0.84 -1.48
N GLN A 50 -4.12 -1.27 -0.23
CA GLN A 50 -5.38 -1.27 0.50
C GLN A 50 -5.16 -0.65 1.89
N PRO A 51 -5.77 0.51 2.20
CA PRO A 51 -5.89 0.99 3.57
C PRO A 51 -6.64 -0.04 4.41
N LEU A 52 -6.15 -0.32 5.61
CA LEU A 52 -6.77 -1.24 6.54
C LEU A 52 -7.45 -0.42 7.63
N ALA A 53 -8.76 -0.57 7.74
CA ALA A 53 -9.51 0.00 8.85
C ALA A 53 -9.06 -0.64 10.17
N SER A 54 -9.16 0.11 11.26
CA SER A 54 -9.08 -0.44 12.61
C SER A 54 -10.52 -0.60 13.09
N ASP A 55 -11.08 -1.79 12.91
CA ASP A 55 -12.48 -2.14 13.17
C ASP A 55 -12.77 -2.27 14.68
N HIS A 56 -12.31 -1.29 15.47
CA HIS A 56 -12.41 -1.22 16.93
C HIS A 56 -11.74 -2.38 17.69
N SER A 57 -10.89 -3.16 17.03
CA SER A 57 -10.20 -4.35 17.56
C SER A 57 -8.90 -4.03 18.35
N GLY A 58 -8.69 -2.77 18.71
CA GLY A 58 -7.46 -2.32 19.38
C GLY A 58 -6.21 -2.53 18.53
N LEU A 59 -6.36 -2.59 17.20
CA LEU A 59 -5.24 -2.73 16.27
C LEU A 59 -4.60 -1.37 15.97
N CYS A 60 -3.30 -1.40 15.68
CA CYS A 60 -2.53 -0.23 15.30
C CYS A 60 -3.24 0.56 14.18
N PRO A 61 -3.37 1.89 14.31
CA PRO A 61 -4.03 2.72 13.31
C PRO A 61 -3.15 2.92 12.07
N ASN A 62 -3.72 3.59 11.06
CA ASN A 62 -3.00 4.07 9.87
C ASN A 62 -2.27 2.94 9.11
N ARG A 63 -2.86 1.75 9.12
CA ARG A 63 -2.33 0.55 8.48
C ARG A 63 -2.71 0.51 7.02
N PHE A 64 -1.83 -0.07 6.21
CA PHE A 64 -2.10 -0.37 4.82
C PHE A 64 -1.37 -1.64 4.38
N ALA A 65 -1.99 -2.37 3.47
CA ALA A 65 -1.42 -3.55 2.83
C ALA A 65 -0.95 -3.19 1.41
N VAL A 66 0.27 -3.60 1.07
CA VAL A 66 0.80 -3.58 -0.29
C VAL A 66 0.87 -5.02 -0.77
N HIS A 67 0.06 -5.32 -1.77
CA HIS A 67 0.02 -6.60 -2.44
C HIS A 67 0.82 -6.51 -3.74
N ALA A 68 1.77 -7.43 -3.91
CA ALA A 68 2.64 -7.50 -5.08
C ALA A 68 2.57 -8.89 -5.71
N LEU A 69 2.16 -8.93 -6.98
CA LEU A 69 2.15 -10.13 -7.80
C LEU A 69 3.11 -9.96 -8.98
N GLU A 70 4.19 -10.72 -9.00
CA GLU A 70 5.17 -10.69 -10.09
C GLU A 70 4.49 -11.06 -11.41
N VAL A 71 4.82 -10.31 -12.47
CA VAL A 71 4.36 -10.59 -13.84
C VAL A 71 5.54 -10.71 -14.79
N ARG A 72 5.40 -11.59 -15.77
CA ARG A 72 6.39 -11.83 -16.84
C ARG A 72 5.73 -11.69 -18.20
N ARG A 73 6.51 -11.29 -19.20
CA ARG A 73 6.03 -11.21 -20.58
C ARG A 73 5.86 -12.63 -21.11
N ASN A 74 4.66 -12.96 -21.53
CA ASN A 74 4.41 -14.19 -22.27
C ASN A 74 4.57 -13.88 -23.77
N HIS A 75 5.57 -14.48 -24.39
CA HIS A 75 5.87 -14.27 -25.81
C HIS A 75 4.77 -14.83 -26.74
N GLN A 76 4.04 -15.87 -26.31
CA GLN A 76 2.96 -16.47 -27.10
C GLN A 76 1.67 -15.63 -27.03
N ALA A 77 1.38 -15.05 -25.87
CA ALA A 77 0.16 -14.26 -25.65
C ALA A 77 0.35 -12.74 -25.94
N GLY A 78 1.58 -12.29 -26.23
CA GLY A 78 1.91 -10.87 -26.42
C GLY A 78 1.69 -9.99 -25.18
N ALA A 79 1.38 -10.57 -24.01
CA ALA A 79 0.90 -9.85 -22.83
C ALA A 79 1.69 -10.24 -21.56
N PHE A 80 1.58 -9.40 -20.52
CA PHE A 80 2.12 -9.71 -19.20
C PHE A 80 1.17 -10.62 -18.40
N VAL A 81 1.67 -11.79 -18.03
CA VAL A 81 0.95 -12.80 -17.24
C VAL A 81 1.58 -12.93 -15.86
N ALA A 82 0.81 -13.40 -14.88
CA ALA A 82 1.32 -13.66 -13.53
C ALA A 82 2.45 -14.71 -13.59
N ALA A 83 3.61 -14.36 -13.03
CA ALA A 83 4.77 -15.25 -12.95
C ALA A 83 4.61 -16.31 -11.86
N SER A 84 3.83 -16.00 -10.83
CA SER A 84 3.50 -16.89 -9.73
C SER A 84 2.00 -16.87 -9.46
N LYS A 85 1.48 -17.91 -8.81
CA LYS A 85 0.10 -17.91 -8.28
C LYS A 85 -0.01 -17.22 -6.91
N ARG A 86 1.12 -16.89 -6.27
CA ARG A 86 1.17 -16.37 -4.90
C ARG A 86 1.43 -14.88 -4.92
N GLU A 87 0.43 -14.13 -4.50
CA GLU A 87 0.55 -12.71 -4.19
C GLU A 87 1.31 -12.53 -2.87
N THR A 88 2.31 -11.65 -2.86
CA THR A 88 3.04 -11.31 -1.64
C THR A 88 2.38 -10.10 -0.99
N THR A 89 1.99 -10.24 0.28
CA THR A 89 1.38 -9.15 1.05
C THR A 89 2.40 -8.56 2.02
N HIS A 90 2.51 -7.24 2.02
CA HIS A 90 3.35 -6.49 2.96
C HIS A 90 2.49 -5.51 3.74
N LEU A 91 2.58 -5.60 5.07
CA LEU A 91 1.79 -4.78 5.98
C LEU A 91 2.64 -3.66 6.56
N PHE A 92 2.12 -2.45 6.49
CA PHE A 92 2.77 -1.23 6.97
C PHE A 92 1.82 -0.42 7.84
N ALA A 93 2.36 0.44 8.70
CA ALA A 93 1.61 1.55 9.29
C ALA A 93 2.44 2.83 9.30
N ALA A 94 1.74 3.96 9.10
CA ALA A 94 2.33 5.29 9.19
C ALA A 94 1.95 5.99 10.50
N VAL A 95 2.63 7.09 10.80
CA VAL A 95 2.42 7.84 12.04
C VAL A 95 1.04 8.49 12.09
N THR A 96 0.55 8.97 10.95
CA THR A 96 -0.73 9.67 10.81
C THR A 96 -1.52 9.11 9.62
N SER A 97 -2.83 9.34 9.62
CA SER A 97 -3.70 8.97 8.48
C SER A 97 -3.30 9.69 7.19
N GLN A 98 -2.87 10.95 7.30
CA GLN A 98 -2.35 11.72 6.17
C GLN A 98 -1.11 11.06 5.57
N THR A 99 -0.11 10.73 6.40
CA THR A 99 1.13 10.08 5.92
C THR A 99 0.86 8.69 5.35
N MET A 100 -0.06 7.92 5.95
CA MET A 100 -0.52 6.64 5.38
C MET A 100 -1.10 6.83 3.98
N THR A 101 -1.99 7.81 3.81
CA THR A 101 -2.63 8.10 2.51
C THR A 101 -1.60 8.54 1.48
N THR A 102 -0.64 9.39 1.85
CA THR A 102 0.47 9.78 0.97
C THR A 102 1.29 8.58 0.52
N TRP A 103 1.65 7.67 1.45
CA TRP A 103 2.38 6.45 1.12
C TRP A 103 1.56 5.52 0.21
N ALA A 104 0.29 5.31 0.54
CA ALA A 104 -0.58 4.42 -0.23
C ALA A 104 -0.76 4.92 -1.67
N ASN A 105 -0.98 6.22 -1.84
CA ASN A 105 -1.12 6.86 -3.15
C ASN A 105 0.19 6.84 -3.93
N ALA A 106 1.33 7.13 -3.30
CA ALA A 106 2.62 7.12 -3.97
C ALA A 106 2.98 5.72 -4.47
N ILE A 107 2.74 4.68 -3.66
CA ILE A 107 2.97 3.29 -4.04
C ILE A 107 1.97 2.87 -5.12
N HIS A 108 0.71 3.25 -5.03
CA HIS A 108 -0.29 2.89 -6.06
C HIS A 108 0.04 3.53 -7.41
N ASN A 109 0.44 4.80 -7.41
CA ASN A 109 0.72 5.60 -8.60
C ASN A 109 2.19 5.58 -9.03
N TRP A 110 3.01 4.66 -8.49
CA TRP A 110 4.45 4.63 -8.73
C TRP A 110 4.83 4.62 -10.23
N ARG A 111 4.01 4.00 -11.09
CA ARG A 111 4.20 3.96 -12.55
C ARG A 111 3.91 5.29 -13.24
N ARG A 112 2.91 6.01 -12.74
CA ARG A 112 2.48 7.30 -13.32
C ARG A 112 3.46 8.41 -12.96
N HIS A 113 4.14 8.28 -11.83
CA HIS A 113 5.13 9.24 -11.32
C HIS A 113 6.58 8.73 -11.45
N ALA A 114 6.84 7.66 -12.21
CA ALA A 114 8.20 7.14 -12.39
C ALA A 114 9.13 8.15 -13.11
N PHE A 115 8.56 9.17 -13.75
CA PHE A 115 9.25 10.25 -14.46
C PHE A 115 9.08 11.63 -13.82
N ASP A 116 8.31 11.73 -12.72
CA ASP A 116 8.24 12.98 -11.96
C ASP A 116 9.47 13.02 -11.04
N ASP A 117 10.57 13.53 -11.59
CA ASP A 117 11.77 13.85 -10.82
C ASP A 117 11.38 14.85 -9.71
N PRO A 118 11.47 14.48 -8.42
CA PRO A 118 10.95 15.32 -7.36
C PRO A 118 12.03 16.32 -6.95
N THR A 119 12.06 17.48 -7.60
CA THR A 119 12.47 18.71 -6.88
C THR A 119 11.48 19.04 -5.75
N GLY A 120 10.32 18.38 -5.71
CA GLY A 120 9.31 18.50 -4.66
C GLY A 120 9.24 17.27 -3.76
N SER A 121 10.11 17.20 -2.76
CA SER A 121 9.89 16.32 -1.62
C SER A 121 8.77 16.91 -0.75
N ALA A 122 7.99 16.10 -0.03
CA ALA A 122 6.98 16.58 0.92
C ALA A 122 7.57 17.36 2.13
N LEU A 123 8.86 17.68 2.08
CA LEU A 123 9.65 18.43 3.05
C LEU A 123 10.50 19.55 2.40
N SER A 124 10.38 19.80 1.10
CA SER A 124 11.16 20.86 0.44
C SER A 124 10.40 22.19 0.47
N VAL A 125 10.87 23.12 1.32
CA VAL A 125 10.66 24.55 1.12
C VAL A 125 11.43 24.94 -0.16
N PRO A 126 10.83 25.65 -1.13
CA PRO A 126 11.56 26.10 -2.30
C PRO A 126 12.52 27.21 -1.89
N THR A 127 13.82 27.02 -2.06
CA THR A 127 14.76 28.14 -2.03
C THR A 127 15.76 27.99 -3.16
N ALA A 128 15.65 28.92 -4.10
CA ALA A 128 16.43 29.02 -5.31
C ALA A 128 17.94 29.18 -5.03
N LEU A 129 18.74 28.58 -5.92
CA LEU A 129 20.06 29.00 -6.38
C LEU A 129 20.92 29.85 -5.43
N THR A 130 21.79 29.18 -4.66
CA THR A 130 23.24 29.45 -4.42
C THR A 130 23.67 28.76 -3.13
N THR A 131 24.17 27.52 -3.25
CA THR A 131 24.42 26.70 -2.07
C THR A 131 25.85 26.86 -1.55
N SER A 132 26.02 27.73 -0.56
CA SER A 132 27.18 27.71 0.33
C SER A 132 27.16 26.46 1.22
N LYS A 133 28.33 25.89 1.55
CA LYS A 133 28.47 24.66 2.37
C LYS A 133 27.71 24.73 3.72
N GLY A 134 27.49 25.93 4.25
CA GLY A 134 26.73 26.14 5.49
C GLY A 134 25.23 25.82 5.38
N LEU A 135 24.61 26.06 4.21
CA LEU A 135 23.17 25.84 4.02
C LEU A 135 22.83 24.35 3.85
N GLN A 136 23.73 23.55 3.25
CA GLN A 136 23.52 22.08 3.17
C GLN A 136 23.54 21.42 4.55
N HIS A 137 24.39 21.91 5.46
CA HIS A 137 24.52 21.34 6.79
C HIS A 137 23.28 21.61 7.65
N SER A 138 22.62 22.77 7.51
CA SER A 138 21.38 23.08 8.24
C SER A 138 20.20 22.26 7.74
N VAL A 139 20.05 22.12 6.42
CA VAL A 139 18.99 21.31 5.78
C VAL A 139 19.13 19.84 6.16
N THR A 140 20.35 19.30 6.17
CA THR A 140 20.62 17.92 6.59
C THR A 140 20.25 17.70 8.06
N ARG A 141 20.58 18.66 8.94
CA ARG A 141 20.23 18.60 10.37
C ARG A 141 18.73 18.65 10.59
N GLN A 142 18.03 19.54 9.89
CA GLN A 142 16.58 19.68 9.99
C GLN A 142 15.86 18.42 9.52
N ARG A 143 16.30 17.84 8.39
CA ARG A 143 15.79 16.56 7.90
C ARG A 143 15.99 15.44 8.91
N ALA A 144 17.19 15.33 9.49
CA ALA A 144 17.49 14.31 10.51
C ALA A 144 16.58 14.45 11.74
N ALA A 145 16.39 15.68 12.23
CA ALA A 145 15.52 15.95 13.38
C ALA A 145 14.05 15.57 13.10
N LEU A 146 13.55 15.85 11.89
CA LEU A 146 12.20 15.48 11.49
C LEU A 146 12.02 13.97 11.41
N LEU A 147 12.99 13.27 10.80
CA LEU A 147 12.98 11.82 10.70
C LEU A 147 13.02 11.17 12.09
N GLU A 148 13.81 11.71 13.02
CA GLU A 148 13.85 11.19 14.39
C GLU A 148 12.55 11.44 15.15
N SER A 149 11.93 12.62 14.98
CA SER A 149 10.60 12.91 15.52
C SER A 149 9.55 11.93 14.98
N GLN A 150 9.56 11.66 13.67
CA GLN A 150 8.68 10.67 13.04
C GLN A 150 8.90 9.27 13.62
N ARG A 151 10.16 8.86 13.80
CA ARG A 151 10.54 7.57 14.39
C ARG A 151 10.02 7.44 15.82
N ALA A 152 10.25 8.44 16.67
CA ALA A 152 9.78 8.46 18.05
C ALA A 152 8.24 8.37 18.12
N ASN A 153 7.55 9.11 17.26
CA ASN A 153 6.08 9.06 17.19
C ASN A 153 5.56 7.68 16.78
N LEU A 154 6.23 6.97 15.87
CA LEU A 154 5.87 5.59 15.51
C LEU A 154 6.09 4.61 16.67
N VAL A 155 7.15 4.79 17.46
CA VAL A 155 7.37 3.99 18.67
C VAL A 155 6.24 4.23 19.67
N ASN A 156 5.83 5.49 19.87
CA ASN A 156 4.71 5.83 20.74
C ASN A 156 3.39 5.21 20.25
N VAL A 157 3.12 5.23 18.94
CA VAL A 157 1.96 4.56 18.35
C VAL A 157 2.05 3.04 18.57
N ALA A 158 3.20 2.42 18.32
CA ALA A 158 3.37 0.98 18.55
C ALA A 158 3.08 0.59 20.00
N ASN A 159 3.62 1.34 20.96
CA ASN A 159 3.41 1.10 22.39
C ASN A 159 1.94 1.30 22.80
N ARG A 160 1.27 2.34 22.27
CA ARG A 160 -0.13 2.65 22.59
C ARG A 160 -1.11 1.57 22.11
N PHE A 161 -0.74 0.81 21.08
CA PHE A 161 -1.58 -0.21 20.45
C PHE A 161 -1.01 -1.63 20.61
N ASP A 162 -0.17 -1.85 21.63
CA ASP A 162 0.42 -3.14 21.99
C ASP A 162 1.09 -3.87 20.82
N VAL A 163 1.77 -3.12 19.95
CA VAL A 163 2.58 -3.67 18.87
C VAL A 163 3.97 -3.98 19.42
N LYS A 164 4.32 -5.27 19.46
CA LYS A 164 5.64 -5.72 19.87
C LYS A 164 6.69 -5.27 18.85
N LEU A 165 7.54 -4.33 19.25
CA LEU A 165 8.68 -3.91 18.45
C LEU A 165 9.79 -4.95 18.51
N VAL A 166 10.14 -5.53 17.37
CA VAL A 166 11.17 -6.57 17.26
C VAL A 166 12.50 -5.90 16.90
N SER A 167 13.49 -5.94 17.79
CA SER A 167 14.82 -5.44 17.48
C SER A 167 15.51 -6.39 16.48
N GLY A 168 15.80 -5.89 15.28
CA GLY A 168 16.44 -6.65 14.21
C GLY A 168 17.90 -6.94 14.49
N LYS A 169 18.19 -8.00 15.25
CA LYS A 169 19.51 -8.68 15.23
C LYS A 169 19.50 -9.98 14.42
N GLY A 170 18.40 -10.27 13.72
CA GLY A 170 18.29 -11.45 12.85
C GLY A 170 18.63 -11.08 11.41
N GLY A 171 19.82 -11.48 10.95
CA GLY A 171 20.18 -11.43 9.55
C GLY A 171 19.16 -12.16 8.66
N LEU A 172 19.20 -11.85 7.36
CA LEU A 172 18.45 -12.50 6.29
C LEU A 172 18.26 -13.99 6.58
N ARG A 173 17.09 -14.36 7.10
CA ARG A 173 16.52 -15.68 6.85
C ARG A 173 15.24 -15.42 6.10
N ASP A 174 15.31 -15.76 4.83
CA ASP A 174 14.18 -15.95 3.95
C ASP A 174 13.21 -16.93 4.65
N VAL A 175 12.24 -16.39 5.38
CA VAL A 175 11.22 -17.23 6.04
C VAL A 175 10.13 -17.47 5.03
N SER A 176 10.33 -18.59 4.34
CA SER A 176 9.30 -19.37 3.67
C SER A 176 7.98 -19.35 4.45
N ILE A 177 6.96 -18.85 3.76
CA ILE A 177 5.53 -18.86 4.02
C ILE A 177 5.10 -20.03 4.92
N ARG A 178 4.70 -19.73 6.15
CA ARG A 178 3.76 -20.58 6.91
C ARG A 178 2.36 -19.97 6.82
N LYS A 179 1.47 -20.79 6.27
CA LYS A 179 0.01 -20.66 6.10
C LYS A 179 -0.64 -19.68 7.10
N MET A 180 -1.25 -18.61 6.59
CA MET A 180 -2.43 -18.07 7.25
C MET A 180 -3.64 -18.91 6.81
N SER A 181 -4.25 -19.54 7.80
CA SER A 181 -5.50 -20.27 7.71
C SER A 181 -6.61 -19.35 7.22
N ALA A 182 -7.42 -19.85 6.29
CA ALA A 182 -8.58 -19.18 5.75
C ALA A 182 -9.59 -18.90 6.86
N TYR A 183 -9.89 -17.62 7.11
CA TYR A 183 -11.12 -17.25 7.79
C TYR A 183 -12.27 -17.39 6.80
N ARG A 184 -13.18 -18.33 7.14
CA ARG A 184 -14.44 -18.57 6.44
C ARG A 184 -15.31 -17.32 6.58
N PHE A 185 -15.81 -16.82 5.45
CA PHE A 185 -17.03 -16.00 5.43
C PHE A 185 -18.18 -16.86 5.99
N LEU A 186 -18.69 -16.50 7.17
CA LEU A 186 -19.96 -16.99 7.67
C LEU A 186 -21.08 -16.19 6.99
N ASN A 187 -21.58 -16.74 5.88
CA ASN A 187 -22.94 -16.49 5.43
C ASN A 187 -23.88 -17.29 6.33
N GLY A 188 -24.93 -16.64 6.85
CA GLY A 188 -26.16 -17.34 7.21
C GLY A 188 -26.78 -16.98 8.55
N SER A 189 -27.63 -15.94 8.56
CA SER A 189 -28.81 -15.94 9.43
C SER A 189 -29.93 -15.10 8.81
N LYS A 190 -30.80 -15.81 8.10
CA LYS A 190 -32.28 -15.76 8.14
C LYS A 190 -32.92 -14.37 8.29
N PHE A 191 -33.53 -13.89 7.21
CA PHE A 191 -34.78 -13.13 7.32
C PHE A 191 -35.93 -13.87 6.64
N SER A 192 -37.05 -13.80 7.34
CA SER A 192 -38.26 -14.57 7.21
C SER A 192 -39.04 -14.23 5.94
N ARG A 193 -39.78 -15.22 5.43
CA ARG A 193 -40.79 -15.07 4.38
C ARG A 193 -41.93 -14.17 4.88
N SER A 194 -42.32 -13.18 4.09
CA SER A 194 -43.71 -12.77 3.97
C SER A 194 -44.05 -12.60 2.49
N SER A 195 -45.11 -13.29 2.08
CA SER A 195 -45.65 -13.23 0.74
C SER A 195 -46.59 -12.04 0.64
N VAL A 196 -46.48 -11.23 -0.41
CA VAL A 196 -47.62 -10.47 -0.93
C VAL A 196 -47.52 -10.47 -2.45
N ALA A 197 -48.54 -11.06 -3.08
CA ALA A 197 -48.72 -11.06 -4.52
C ALA A 197 -49.10 -9.64 -4.98
N PHE A 198 -48.46 -9.14 -6.04
CA PHE A 198 -49.02 -8.06 -6.85
C PHE A 198 -48.93 -8.38 -8.33
N ARG A 199 -50.03 -8.04 -8.97
CA ARG A 199 -50.52 -8.51 -10.27
C ARG A 199 -49.66 -8.00 -11.42
N SER A 200 -49.44 -8.88 -12.37
CA SER A 200 -49.05 -8.59 -13.75
C SER A 200 -50.03 -7.61 -14.40
N TRP A 201 -49.52 -6.49 -14.91
CA TRP A 201 -50.15 -5.67 -15.94
C TRP A 201 -49.11 -5.38 -17.02
N LEU A 202 -49.09 -6.22 -18.05
CA LEU A 202 -48.50 -5.91 -19.36
C LEU A 202 -49.61 -5.32 -20.22
N PRO A 203 -49.42 -4.15 -20.86
CA PRO A 203 -50.21 -3.78 -22.02
C PRO A 203 -49.50 -4.26 -23.30
N GLY A 204 -50.18 -5.15 -24.01
CA GLY A 204 -50.57 -4.95 -25.41
C GLY A 204 -49.48 -4.78 -26.47
N MET A 205 -49.34 -5.80 -27.30
CA MET A 205 -48.75 -5.72 -28.65
C MET A 205 -49.53 -4.75 -29.55
N SER A 206 -48.87 -4.08 -30.51
CA SER A 206 -49.03 -4.35 -31.95
C SER A 206 -48.35 -3.32 -32.88
N SER A 207 -47.57 -3.89 -33.80
CA SER A 207 -47.38 -3.53 -35.23
C SER A 207 -47.03 -2.10 -35.66
N LEU A 208 -45.83 -1.95 -36.23
CA LEU A 208 -45.63 -1.17 -37.46
C LEU A 208 -44.69 -1.93 -38.41
N ARG A 209 -45.25 -2.40 -39.53
CA ARG A 209 -44.53 -2.86 -40.73
C ARG A 209 -44.01 -1.63 -41.46
N LEU A 210 -42.73 -1.64 -41.85
CA LEU A 210 -42.17 -0.76 -42.87
C LEU A 210 -41.76 -1.63 -44.07
N SER A 211 -42.52 -1.52 -45.15
CA SER A 211 -42.19 -2.09 -46.46
C SER A 211 -41.45 -1.05 -47.30
N LEU A 212 -40.25 -1.39 -47.78
CA LEU A 212 -39.55 -0.68 -48.85
C LEU A 212 -40.24 -0.90 -50.21
N PRO A 213 -40.23 0.07 -51.13
CA PRO A 213 -40.56 -0.17 -52.53
C PRO A 213 -39.31 -0.56 -53.31
N GLY A 214 -39.43 -1.61 -54.12
CA GLY A 214 -38.50 -1.97 -55.17
C GLY A 214 -39.24 -2.14 -56.50
N ARG A 215 -39.22 -1.10 -57.32
CA ARG A 215 -39.01 -1.09 -58.79
C ARG A 215 -39.34 0.29 -59.35
#